data_AF-A0A3S4XW49-F1
#
_entry.id   AF-A0A3S4XW49-F1
#
_cell.length_a   1.000
_cell.length_b   1.000
_cell.length_c   1.000
_cell.angle_alpha   90.00
_cell.angle_beta   90.00
_cell.angle_gamma   90.00
#
_symmetry.space_group_name_H-M   'P 1'
#
loop_
_entity.id
_entity.type
_entity.pdbx_description
1 polymer ?
#
loop_
_entity_poly.entity_id
_entity_poly.type
_entity_poly.pdbx_seq_one_letter_code
_entity_poly.pdbx_strand_id
1 'polypeptide(L)'
;MVVGTPGRILDHIRRGTLDLSELRFIVLDEADEMLRMGFIDDVETVMAELPEHHQTALFSATMPEPIRRITKRFMNNPEEVKIKVNNENAPDIEQSCWYVNGVRKMRRFFVLRSGRF
;
A
#
# COMPACT_ATOMS: atom_id res chain seq x y z
N MET A 1 -3.95 2.56 19.21
CA MET A 1 -3.52 2.42 17.80
C MET A 1 -4.45 1.40 17.14
N VAL A 2 -5.04 1.75 16.01
CA VAL A 2 -5.95 0.88 15.25
C VAL A 2 -5.37 0.72 13.85
N VAL A 3 -5.41 -0.49 13.31
CA VAL A 3 -4.99 -0.81 11.93
C VAL A 3 -6.09 -1.64 11.31
N GLY A 4 -6.46 -1.35 10.06
CA GLY A 4 -7.50 -2.07 9.36
C GLY A 4 -7.63 -1.65 7.91
N THR A 5 -8.33 -2.45 7.12
CA THR A 5 -8.66 -2.14 5.74
C THR A 5 -9.75 -1.05 5.68
N PRO A 6 -9.81 -0.24 4.61
CA PRO A 6 -10.76 0.89 4.51
C PRO A 6 -12.20 0.49 4.80
N GLY A 7 -12.69 -0.59 4.18
CA GLY A 7 -14.06 -1.05 4.39
C GLY A 7 -14.37 -1.47 5.85
N ARG A 8 -13.40 -2.05 6.57
CA ARG A 8 -13.60 -2.45 7.98
C ARG A 8 -13.55 -1.25 8.92
N ILE A 9 -12.67 -0.28 8.66
CA ILE A 9 -12.61 0.97 9.41
C ILE A 9 -13.92 1.75 9.22
N LEU A 10 -14.39 1.88 7.98
CA LEU A 10 -15.64 2.56 7.65
C LEU A 10 -16.86 1.90 8.32
N ASP A 11 -16.93 0.56 8.35
CA ASP A 11 -17.97 -0.18 9.09
C ASP A 11 -17.96 0.18 10.58
N HIS A 12 -16.78 0.27 11.21
CA HIS A 12 -16.67 0.63 12.62
C HIS A 12 -17.06 2.08 12.92
N ILE A 13 -16.72 3.03 12.04
CA ILE A 13 -17.15 4.43 12.12
C ILE A 13 -18.67 4.52 12.02
N ARG A 14 -19.26 3.90 10.99
CA ARG A 14 -20.72 3.91 10.76
C ARG A 14 -21.52 3.31 11.91
N ARG A 15 -20.97 2.29 12.59
CA ARG A 15 -21.60 1.67 13.76
C ARG A 15 -21.41 2.47 15.06
N GLY A 16 -20.63 3.56 15.05
CA GLY A 16 -20.26 4.30 16.25
C GLY A 16 -19.37 3.51 17.22
N THR A 17 -18.69 2.47 16.71
CA THR A 17 -17.81 1.60 17.52
C THR A 17 -16.35 2.02 17.47
N LEU A 18 -16.02 3.02 16.64
CA LEU A 18 -14.72 3.66 16.57
C LEU A 18 -14.92 5.17 16.71
N ASP A 19 -14.43 5.73 17.81
CA ASP A 19 -14.44 7.17 18.06
C ASP A 19 -13.14 7.79 17.54
N LEU A 20 -13.27 8.79 16.66
CA LEU A 20 -12.17 9.51 16.02
C LEU A 20 -12.02 10.95 16.52
N SER A 21 -12.83 11.38 17.50
CA SER A 21 -12.84 12.76 18.01
C SER A 21 -11.46 13.26 18.45
N GLU A 22 -10.66 12.38 19.06
CA GLU A 22 -9.31 12.67 19.56
C GLU A 22 -8.18 12.22 18.59
N LEU A 23 -8.51 11.87 17.34
CA LEU A 23 -7.53 11.38 16.38
C LEU A 23 -6.60 12.50 15.93
N ARG A 24 -5.31 12.36 16.24
CA ARG A 24 -4.27 13.32 15.82
C ARG A 24 -3.49 12.90 14.57
N PHE A 25 -3.48 11.61 14.24
CA PHE A 25 -2.65 11.07 13.16
C PHE A 25 -3.38 9.99 12.38
N ILE A 26 -3.26 10.02 11.06
CA ILE A 26 -3.70 8.95 10.16
C ILE A 26 -2.60 8.61 9.14
N VAL A 27 -2.48 7.33 8.82
CA VAL A 27 -1.56 6.82 7.82
C VAL A 27 -2.34 6.05 6.75
N LEU A 28 -2.17 6.43 5.49
CA LEU A 28 -2.64 5.69 4.33
C LEU A 28 -1.43 5.02 3.68
N ASP A 29 -1.33 3.70 3.80
CA ASP A 29 -0.24 2.92 3.21
C ASP A 29 -0.69 2.22 1.92
N GLU A 30 0.25 2.02 1.00
CA GLU A 30 0.00 1.43 -0.33
C GLU A 30 -1.23 2.02 -1.05
N ALA A 31 -1.34 3.36 -1.09
CA ALA A 31 -2.54 4.03 -1.59
C ALA A 31 -2.90 3.68 -3.06
N ASP A 32 -1.90 3.31 -3.86
CA ASP A 32 -2.13 2.82 -5.22
C ASP A 32 -2.67 1.40 -5.29
N GLU A 33 -2.38 0.54 -4.31
CA GLU A 33 -3.05 -0.75 -4.15
C GLU A 33 -4.50 -0.55 -3.72
N MET A 34 -4.77 0.36 -2.78
CA MET A 34 -6.14 0.70 -2.40
C MET A 34 -6.97 1.18 -3.61
N LEU A 35 -6.36 1.93 -4.54
CA LEU A 35 -6.97 2.27 -5.82
C LEU A 35 -7.27 1.04 -6.68
N ARG A 36 -6.30 0.12 -6.83
CA ARG A 36 -6.47 -1.12 -7.60
C ARG A 36 -7.57 -2.02 -7.03
N MET A 37 -7.72 -2.05 -5.72
CA MET A 37 -8.76 -2.81 -5.02
C MET A 37 -10.15 -2.14 -5.05
N GLY A 38 -10.24 -0.90 -5.54
CA GLY A 38 -11.51 -0.15 -5.60
C GLY A 38 -11.93 0.50 -4.27
N PHE A 39 -11.00 0.70 -3.33
CA PHE A 39 -11.30 1.27 -2.01
C PHE A 39 -11.27 2.81 -1.94
N ILE A 40 -11.12 3.50 -3.06
CA ILE A 40 -11.00 4.98 -3.04
C ILE A 40 -12.20 5.66 -2.40
N ASP A 41 -13.41 5.22 -2.72
CA ASP A 41 -14.62 5.84 -2.17
C ASP A 41 -14.73 5.60 -0.65
N ASP A 42 -14.32 4.43 -0.18
CA ASP A 42 -14.25 4.11 1.25
C ASP A 42 -13.19 5.00 1.95
N VAL A 43 -12.02 5.17 1.34
CA VAL A 43 -10.95 6.04 1.86
C VAL A 43 -11.41 7.49 1.92
N GLU A 44 -12.01 8.02 0.85
CA GLU A 44 -12.53 9.39 0.84
C GLU A 44 -13.61 9.58 1.92
N THR A 45 -14.44 8.56 2.16
CA THR A 45 -15.46 8.60 3.23
C THR A 45 -14.81 8.60 4.61
N VAL A 46 -13.83 7.72 4.87
CA VAL A 46 -13.10 7.70 6.14
C VAL A 46 -12.42 9.03 6.40
N MET A 47 -11.78 9.63 5.39
CA MET A 47 -11.09 10.91 5.53
C MET A 47 -12.03 12.08 5.81
N ALA A 48 -13.28 12.02 5.33
CA ALA A 48 -14.30 13.03 5.59
C ALA A 48 -14.83 13.02 7.03
N GLU A 49 -14.69 11.90 7.74
CA GLU A 49 -15.12 11.73 9.14
C GLU A 49 -14.01 12.10 10.14
N LEU A 50 -12.83 12.48 9.66
CA LEU A 50 -11.70 12.85 10.52
C LEU A 50 -11.90 14.25 11.13
N PRO A 51 -11.42 14.49 12.36
CA PRO A 51 -11.46 15.82 12.96
C PRO A 51 -10.65 16.83 12.13
N GLU A 52 -11.02 18.11 12.13
CA GLU A 52 -10.37 19.15 11.31
C GLU A 52 -8.85 19.26 11.57
N HIS A 53 -8.44 19.07 12.82
CA HIS A 53 -7.04 19.15 13.23
C HIS A 53 -6.42 17.75 13.37
N HIS A 54 -5.81 17.27 12.29
CA HIS A 54 -5.03 16.04 12.28
C HIS A 54 -3.84 16.13 11.31
N GLN A 55 -2.86 15.26 11.50
CA GLN A 55 -1.77 15.06 10.55
C GLN A 55 -2.01 13.78 9.73
N THR A 56 -1.87 13.89 8.41
CA THR A 56 -2.01 12.78 7.47
C THR A 56 -0.66 12.45 6.85
N ALA A 57 -0.29 11.17 6.85
CA ALA A 57 0.77 10.63 6.02
C ALA A 57 0.18 9.70 4.96
N LEU A 58 0.58 9.88 3.70
CA LEU A 58 0.17 9.03 2.59
C LEU A 58 1.42 8.44 1.93
N PHE A 59 1.48 7.12 1.86
CA PHE A 59 2.53 6.35 1.21
C PHE A 59 1.95 5.67 -0.03
N SER A 60 2.68 5.81 -1.15
CA SER A 60 2.27 5.22 -2.42
C SER A 60 3.48 5.08 -3.33
N ALA A 61 3.54 3.97 -4.09
CA ALA A 61 4.57 3.79 -5.10
C ALA A 61 4.30 4.65 -6.35
N THR A 62 3.02 4.95 -6.61
CA THR A 62 2.58 5.74 -7.78
C THR A 62 1.60 6.83 -7.37
N MET A 63 1.52 7.91 -8.15
CA MET A 63 0.62 9.05 -7.86
C MET A 63 -0.31 9.34 -9.06
N PRO A 64 -1.25 8.44 -9.39
CA PRO A 64 -2.31 8.71 -10.35
C PRO A 64 -3.29 9.79 -9.83
N GLU A 65 -4.09 10.36 -10.74
CA GLU A 65 -4.97 11.50 -10.42
C GLU A 65 -5.92 11.27 -9.24
N PRO A 66 -6.54 10.08 -9.04
CA PRO A 66 -7.39 9.84 -7.87
C PRO A 66 -6.66 10.04 -6.55
N ILE A 67 -5.41 9.59 -6.44
CA ILE A 67 -4.60 9.76 -5.22
C ILE A 67 -4.20 11.23 -5.05
N ARG A 68 -3.82 11.92 -6.14
CA ARG A 68 -3.53 13.36 -6.10
C ARG A 68 -4.73 14.19 -5.66
N ARG A 69 -5.94 13.76 -6.01
CA ARG A 69 -7.18 14.41 -5.55
C ARG A 69 -7.37 14.24 -4.05
N ILE A 70 -7.13 13.03 -3.53
CA ILE A 70 -7.18 12.76 -2.08
C ILE A 70 -6.20 13.68 -1.34
N THR A 71 -4.94 13.76 -1.78
CA THR A 71 -3.94 14.61 -1.12
C THR A 71 -4.36 16.08 -1.13
N LYS A 72 -4.86 16.60 -2.26
CA LYS A 72 -5.29 18.00 -2.38
C LYS A 72 -6.52 18.33 -1.54
N ARG A 73 -7.42 17.37 -1.35
CA ARG A 73 -8.71 17.58 -0.67
C ARG A 73 -8.62 17.40 0.83
N PHE A 74 -7.82 16.45 1.29
CA PHE A 74 -7.84 16.02 2.69
C PHE A 74 -6.52 16.23 3.44
N MET A 75 -5.46 16.71 2.78
CA MET A 75 -4.20 17.04 3.45
C MET A 75 -3.98 18.54 3.46
N ASN A 76 -3.51 19.07 4.58
CA ASN A 76 -3.16 20.47 4.73
C ASN A 76 -1.69 20.71 4.38
N ASN A 77 -1.44 21.39 3.26
CA ASN A 77 -0.10 21.73 2.75
C ASN A 77 0.93 20.58 2.87
N PRO A 78 0.71 19.42 2.22
CA PRO A 78 1.56 18.25 2.39
C PRO A 78 2.93 18.43 1.73
N GLU A 79 3.98 18.04 2.45
CA GLU A 79 5.33 17.92 1.88
C GLU A 79 5.47 16.62 1.10
N GLU A 80 5.91 16.71 -0.15
CA GLU A 80 6.10 15.54 -1.03
C GLU A 80 7.55 15.05 -0.98
N VAL A 81 7.77 13.90 -0.34
CA VAL A 81 9.08 13.25 -0.31
C VAL A 81 9.13 12.12 -1.34
N LYS A 82 9.95 12.29 -2.38
CA LYS A 82 10.18 11.27 -3.41
C LYS A 82 11.57 10.66 -3.26
N ILE A 83 11.61 9.35 -3.04
CA ILE A 83 12.86 8.59 -3.08
C ILE A 83 13.19 8.33 -4.55
N LYS A 84 14.28 8.92 -5.05
CA LYS A 84 14.80 8.61 -6.39
C LYS A 84 15.41 7.20 -6.36
N VAL A 85 15.01 6.36 -7.30
CA VAL A 85 15.68 5.08 -7.54
C VAL A 85 17.02 5.41 -8.22
N ASN A 86 18.13 5.20 -7.52
CA ASN A 86 19.45 5.23 -8.15
C ASN A 86 19.60 3.96 -8.97
N ASN A 87 19.40 4.06 -10.29
CA ASN A 87 19.61 2.96 -11.24
C ASN A 87 21.08 2.49 -11.33
N GLU A 88 22.02 3.16 -10.65
CA GLU A 88 23.44 2.84 -10.66
C GLU A 88 23.77 1.55 -9.88
N ASN A 89 22.87 1.08 -9.02
CA ASN A 89 22.96 -0.23 -8.37
C ASN A 89 21.76 -1.08 -8.79
N ALA A 90 21.72 -1.50 -10.06
CA ALA A 90 20.93 -2.68 -10.39
C ALA A 90 21.39 -3.78 -9.41
N PRO A 91 20.51 -4.33 -8.57
CA PRO A 91 20.91 -5.42 -7.71
C PRO A 91 21.34 -6.55 -8.66
N ASP A 92 22.45 -7.20 -8.34
CA ASP A 92 23.04 -8.33 -9.08
C ASP A 92 22.12 -9.56 -8.93
N ILE A 93 20.84 -9.41 -9.33
CA ILE A 93 19.80 -10.42 -9.20
C ILE A 93 19.90 -11.27 -10.46
N GLU A 94 20.64 -12.36 -10.32
CA GLU A 94 20.62 -13.45 -11.29
C GLU A 94 19.24 -14.12 -11.27
N GLN A 95 18.44 -13.87 -12.30
CA GLN A 95 17.12 -14.48 -12.47
C GLN A 95 17.20 -15.63 -13.48
N SER A 96 16.77 -16.82 -13.08
CA SER A 96 16.73 -18.00 -13.95
C SER A 96 15.33 -18.62 -13.97
N CYS A 97 14.80 -18.92 -15.17
CA CYS A 97 13.51 -19.58 -15.35
C CYS A 97 13.68 -20.94 -16.04
N TRP A 98 13.00 -21.97 -15.52
CA TRP A 98 13.05 -23.33 -16.08
C TRP A 98 11.62 -23.85 -16.33
N TYR A 99 11.29 -24.09 -17.59
CA TYR A 99 10.02 -24.71 -17.96
C TYR A 99 10.04 -26.21 -17.65
N VAL A 100 9.04 -26.69 -16.89
CA VAL A 100 8.87 -28.11 -16.56
C VAL A 100 7.44 -28.58 -16.81
N ASN A 101 7.29 -29.70 -17.54
CA ASN A 101 5.99 -30.36 -17.71
C ASN A 101 5.65 -31.19 -16.45
N GLY A 102 4.36 -31.18 -16.07
CA GLY A 102 3.81 -31.35 -14.72
C GLY A 102 4.20 -32.56 -13.86
N VAL A 103 4.97 -33.53 -14.34
CA VAL A 103 5.36 -34.74 -13.58
C VAL A 103 6.82 -34.69 -13.07
N ARG A 104 7.62 -33.66 -13.42
CA ARG A 104 9.06 -33.59 -13.09
C ARG A 104 9.49 -32.44 -12.17
N LYS A 105 8.54 -31.75 -11.53
CA LYS A 105 8.86 -30.61 -10.63
C LYS A 105 9.71 -31.05 -9.41
N MET A 106 9.42 -32.22 -8.84
CA MET A 106 10.12 -32.72 -7.64
C MET A 106 11.54 -33.24 -7.91
N ARG A 107 11.80 -33.83 -9.09
CA ARG A 107 13.14 -34.34 -9.46
C ARG A 107 14.15 -33.22 -9.74
N ARG A 108 13.70 -32.06 -10.24
CA ARG A 108 14.61 -30.96 -10.63
C ARG A 108 14.98 -30.02 -9.48
N PHE A 109 14.13 -29.96 -8.44
CA PHE A 109 14.47 -29.27 -7.18
C PHE A 109 15.69 -29.89 -6.49
N PHE A 110 15.90 -31.21 -6.64
CA PHE A 110 17.07 -31.91 -6.11
C PHE A 110 18.37 -31.55 -6.84
N VAL A 111 18.31 -31.33 -8.16
CA VAL A 111 19.47 -30.95 -8.99
C VAL A 111 19.96 -29.55 -8.64
N LEU A 112 19.06 -28.61 -8.32
CA LEU A 112 19.41 -27.26 -7.86
C LEU A 112 20.07 -27.22 -6.47
N ARG A 113 19.86 -28.25 -5.63
CA ARG A 113 20.50 -28.37 -4.30
C ARG A 113 21.86 -29.07 -4.31
N SER A 114 22.12 -29.90 -5.32
CA SER A 114 23.41 -30.57 -5.49
C SER A 114 24.33 -29.70 -6.34
N GLY A 115 24.90 -28.66 -5.73
CA GLY A 115 25.76 -27.65 -6.39
C GLY A 115 26.86 -28.24 -7.27
N ARG A 116 26.56 -28.38 -8.56
CA ARG A 116 27.54 -28.55 -9.63
C ARG A 116 27.39 -27.35 -10.55
N PHE A 117 28.21 -26.34 -10.27
CA PHE A 117 28.87 -25.58 -11.32
C PHE A 117 29.79 -26.54 -12.11
#